data_AF-A0A3C1LLX7-F1
#
_entry.id   AF-A0A3C1LLX7-F1
#
_cell.length_a   1.000
_cell.length_b   1.000
_cell.length_c   1.000
_cell.angle_alpha   90.00
_cell.angle_beta   90.00
_cell.angle_gamma   90.00
#
_symmetry.space_group_name_H-M   'P 1'
#
loop_
_entity.id
_entity.type
_entity.pdbx_description
1 polymer ?
#
loop_
_entity_poly.entity_id
_entity_poly.type
_entity_poly.pdbx_seq_one_letter_code
_entity_poly.pdbx_strand_id
1 'polypeptide(L)'
;MFDPFTSGIGDYYKREYLGKGAMGEVYSAYDSNFSEGWAIRRFNPQISSDDKLKYSLYAPTELNSRLRHSQISRITDVFEEEGVRYLVMEFAEGINLEKLVSAAGPLLLERAMPIFLQICDVLHYAHFQGVSHRGINPHNVMIDVANADQVTILDFGLAHFLESLTEGKYLLPQYKSPEQLKNPDHTDHRSDIYSAGLLLYYMLTGRHPELKGENIELDLQGVPDEAAQLIRKFTQTDKDERPVDIVWALYQDNDIKQEPMVRGYPALKTYPQIEPQKPEMVYVEGGSFVMGSLDGWLDERPIHKVNLSSFYISKYQVTEIEWWELMRKGWWERPTNLENLPAYSVSWCEAIEYCNKLSEMEGLQPCYSGSGYEIVCDWTANGYRLPTEAEWEYAARGGKLSKGYVYSGSDNLYEVAWYNYKRRPVGQKKANELGIHDMSGNVMEWCWDWYAKDYYGKSPKSDPKGPEKGWYRVMRGGSYRGYNMQCRVSDRYYNIPRSSYNGLGFRLVRGVEAAPRM
;
A
#
# COMPACT_ATOMS: atom_id res chain seq x y z
N MET A 1 17.97 17.08 32.24
CA MET A 1 18.01 18.21 31.29
C MET A 1 19.10 17.85 30.29
N PHE A 2 18.71 17.36 29.11
CA PHE A 2 19.65 16.95 28.05
C PHE A 2 20.28 18.22 27.47
N ASP A 3 21.59 18.24 27.30
CA ASP A 3 22.32 19.33 26.65
C ASP A 3 22.35 19.06 25.13
N PRO A 4 21.59 19.79 24.30
CA PRO A 4 21.50 19.57 22.85
C PRO A 4 22.80 19.91 22.11
N PHE A 5 23.83 20.45 22.78
CA PHE A 5 25.08 20.89 22.16
C PHE A 5 26.20 19.82 22.12
N THR A 6 25.93 18.56 22.48
CA THR A 6 27.01 17.61 22.83
C THR A 6 27.69 16.84 21.68
N SER A 7 27.28 17.00 20.42
CA SER A 7 28.14 16.79 19.23
C SER A 7 27.31 16.89 17.95
N GLY A 8 27.41 18.02 17.25
CA GLY A 8 26.91 18.12 15.88
C GLY A 8 27.64 17.14 14.97
N ILE A 9 26.94 16.61 13.95
CA ILE A 9 27.53 15.94 12.80
C ILE A 9 26.92 16.59 11.55
N GLY A 10 27.73 17.32 10.78
CA GLY A 10 27.20 18.19 9.71
C GLY A 10 26.09 19.12 10.22
N ASP A 11 24.96 19.17 9.50
CA ASP A 11 23.78 19.97 9.85
C ASP A 11 22.81 19.28 10.84
N TYR A 12 23.24 18.19 11.49
CA TYR A 12 22.41 17.39 12.38
C TYR A 12 22.96 17.30 13.80
N TYR A 13 22.06 17.18 14.78
CA TYR A 13 22.40 17.05 16.20
C TYR A 13 22.00 15.68 16.72
N LYS A 14 22.97 14.90 17.22
CA LYS A 14 22.70 13.58 17.83
C LYS A 14 21.78 13.73 19.04
N ARG A 15 20.79 12.84 19.12
CA ARG A 15 19.86 12.73 20.24
C ARG A 15 20.15 11.49 21.09
N GLU A 16 19.87 10.30 20.57
CA GLU A 16 20.01 9.04 21.31
C GLU A 16 20.77 8.00 20.48
N TYR A 17 21.56 7.16 21.13
CA TYR A 17 22.20 6.02 20.49
C TYR A 17 21.19 4.88 20.34
N LEU A 18 20.96 4.44 19.09
CA LEU A 18 19.96 3.42 18.75
C LEU A 18 20.56 2.01 18.69
N GLY A 19 21.86 1.92 18.39
CA GLY A 19 22.58 0.66 18.36
C GLY A 19 23.82 0.68 17.47
N LYS A 20 24.54 -0.45 17.49
CA LYS A 20 25.71 -0.71 16.64
C LYS A 20 25.45 -1.98 15.85
N GLY A 21 25.56 -1.87 14.54
CA GLY A 21 25.53 -2.99 13.61
C GLY A 21 26.92 -3.29 13.05
N ALA A 22 26.99 -4.27 12.15
CA ALA A 22 28.21 -4.66 11.45
C ALA A 22 28.88 -3.48 10.73
N MET A 23 28.07 -2.56 10.18
CA MET A 23 28.53 -1.44 9.35
C MET A 23 28.88 -0.18 10.15
N GLY A 24 28.53 -0.12 11.43
CA GLY A 24 28.77 1.05 12.27
C GLY A 24 27.65 1.35 13.26
N GLU A 25 27.63 2.58 13.76
CA GLU A 25 26.77 3.05 14.85
C GLU A 25 25.60 3.86 14.28
N VAL A 26 24.42 3.75 14.89
CA VAL A 26 23.23 4.50 14.48
C VAL A 26 22.71 5.32 15.66
N TYR A 27 22.37 6.57 15.37
CA TYR A 27 21.84 7.54 16.34
C TYR A 27 20.54 8.13 15.82
N SER A 28 19.57 8.40 16.69
CA SER A 28 18.50 9.34 16.36
C SER A 28 19.06 10.76 16.40
N ALA A 29 18.47 11.66 15.63
CA ALA A 29 18.96 13.02 15.50
C ALA A 29 17.85 14.03 15.25
N TYR A 30 18.20 15.29 15.50
CA TYR A 30 17.48 16.47 15.05
C TYR A 30 18.18 17.07 13.83
N ASP A 31 17.43 17.71 12.93
CA ASP A 31 18.04 18.57 11.89
C ASP A 31 18.46 19.94 12.44
N SER A 32 19.01 20.79 11.57
CA SER A 32 19.43 22.16 11.88
C SER A 32 18.30 23.07 12.37
N ASN A 33 17.04 22.70 12.10
CA ASN A 33 15.85 23.39 12.58
C ASN A 33 15.28 22.77 13.88
N PHE A 34 16.01 21.82 14.48
CA PHE A 34 15.59 21.04 15.64
C PHE A 34 14.34 20.18 15.41
N SER A 35 14.06 19.79 14.17
CA SER A 35 12.97 18.87 13.85
C SER A 35 13.38 17.42 14.12
N GLU A 36 12.49 16.66 14.76
CA GLU A 36 12.64 15.21 14.96
C GLU A 36 12.39 14.44 13.65
N GLY A 37 12.72 13.14 13.66
CA GLY A 37 12.43 12.23 12.54
C GLY A 37 13.65 11.82 11.72
N TRP A 38 14.86 11.97 12.26
CA TRP A 38 16.10 11.61 11.57
C TRP A 38 16.88 10.51 12.29
N ALA A 39 17.51 9.64 11.50
CA ALA A 39 18.52 8.69 11.96
C ALA A 39 19.84 8.93 11.20
N ILE A 40 20.95 8.92 11.93
CA ILE A 40 22.30 9.06 11.36
C ILE A 40 23.05 7.77 11.59
N ARG A 41 23.49 7.13 10.51
CA ARG A 41 24.41 5.99 10.53
C ARG A 41 25.83 6.51 10.32
N ARG A 42 26.67 6.30 11.32
CA ARG A 42 28.13 6.54 11.29
C ARG A 42 28.83 5.25 10.89
N PHE A 43 29.54 5.25 9.76
CA PHE A 43 30.25 4.07 9.29
C PHE A 43 31.57 3.84 10.05
N ASN A 44 32.00 2.57 10.13
CA ASN A 44 33.30 2.23 10.71
C ASN A 44 34.46 2.89 9.92
N PRO A 45 35.55 3.34 10.57
CA PRO A 45 36.66 4.01 9.88
C PRO A 45 37.32 3.18 8.77
N GLN A 46 37.34 1.85 8.89
CA GLN A 46 37.86 0.94 7.86
C GLN A 46 37.03 0.94 6.56
N ILE A 47 35.75 1.33 6.64
CA ILE A 47 34.85 1.53 5.49
C ILE A 47 34.98 2.98 4.97
N SER A 48 35.77 3.85 5.61
CA SER A 48 35.88 5.27 5.24
C SER A 48 37.18 5.62 4.48
N SER A 49 38.19 4.74 4.43
CA SER A 49 39.56 5.08 3.98
C SER A 49 39.94 4.77 2.51
N ASP A 50 39.08 4.15 1.69
CA ASP A 50 39.35 3.88 0.26
C ASP A 50 38.87 5.03 -0.66
N ASP A 51 39.74 5.63 -1.47
CA ASP A 51 39.39 6.77 -2.34
C ASP A 51 38.37 6.42 -3.45
N LYS A 52 38.21 5.12 -3.80
CA LYS A 52 37.16 4.67 -4.73
C LYS A 52 35.74 4.82 -4.15
N LEU A 53 35.61 5.00 -2.83
CA LEU A 53 34.35 5.09 -2.10
C LEU A 53 33.60 6.42 -2.27
N LYS A 54 34.29 7.50 -2.63
CA LYS A 54 33.72 8.86 -2.54
C LYS A 54 32.45 9.01 -3.38
N TYR A 55 32.36 8.32 -4.51
CA TYR A 55 31.21 8.38 -5.40
C TYR A 55 30.22 7.21 -5.21
N SER A 56 30.65 6.09 -4.62
CA SER A 56 29.83 4.86 -4.55
C SER A 56 28.72 4.92 -3.50
N LEU A 57 28.86 5.72 -2.44
CA LEU A 57 27.80 5.90 -1.42
C LEU A 57 26.74 6.93 -1.84
N TYR A 58 27.01 7.76 -2.84
CA TYR A 58 25.98 8.62 -3.45
C TYR A 58 25.05 7.85 -4.37
N ALA A 59 25.48 6.78 -5.03
CA ALA A 59 24.61 5.96 -5.88
C ALA A 59 23.40 5.34 -5.13
N PRO A 60 23.52 4.85 -3.87
CA PRO A 60 22.38 4.51 -3.02
C PRO A 60 21.38 5.67 -2.84
N THR A 61 21.86 6.91 -2.65
CA THR A 61 20.99 8.09 -2.53
C THR A 61 20.20 8.30 -3.82
N GLU A 62 20.82 8.10 -4.98
CA GLU A 62 20.15 8.21 -6.28
C GLU A 62 19.07 7.13 -6.45
N LEU A 63 19.38 5.87 -6.16
CA LEU A 63 18.41 4.77 -6.24
C LEU A 63 17.25 4.97 -5.25
N ASN A 64 17.56 5.30 -3.99
CA ASN A 64 16.54 5.57 -2.98
C ASN A 64 15.68 6.81 -3.35
N SER A 65 16.27 7.82 -3.99
CA SER A 65 15.53 9.01 -4.46
C SER A 65 14.49 8.71 -5.54
N ARG A 66 14.56 7.56 -6.21
CA ARG A 66 13.52 7.10 -7.16
C ARG A 66 12.31 6.48 -6.47
N LEU A 67 12.46 6.13 -5.19
CA LEU A 67 11.43 5.48 -4.40
C LEU A 67 10.65 6.53 -3.58
N ARG A 68 9.33 6.44 -3.63
CA ARG A 68 8.39 7.27 -2.85
C ARG A 68 7.33 6.34 -2.27
N HIS A 69 7.62 5.82 -1.08
CA HIS A 69 6.75 4.88 -0.39
C HIS A 69 6.83 5.12 1.12
N SER A 70 5.70 5.13 1.82
CA SER A 70 5.65 5.42 3.26
C SER A 70 6.33 4.37 4.14
N GLN A 71 6.57 3.18 3.60
CA GLN A 71 7.24 2.06 4.27
C GLN A 71 8.70 1.87 3.80
N ILE A 72 9.29 2.89 3.16
CA ILE A 72 10.71 2.91 2.81
C ILE A 72 11.34 4.10 3.53
N SER A 73 12.36 3.86 4.35
CA SER A 73 13.13 4.95 4.94
C SER A 73 13.90 5.68 3.84
N ARG A 74 13.62 6.97 3.69
CA ARG A 74 14.27 7.81 2.68
C ARG A 74 15.65 8.20 3.15
N ILE A 75 16.64 7.98 2.28
CA ILE A 75 17.98 8.53 2.45
C ILE A 75 17.92 10.00 2.02
N THR A 76 18.33 10.88 2.92
CA THR A 76 18.27 12.33 2.69
C THR A 76 19.64 12.90 2.40
N ASP A 77 20.69 12.40 3.05
CA ASP A 77 22.03 12.94 2.85
C ASP A 77 23.13 11.89 3.11
N VAL A 78 24.29 12.12 2.48
CA VAL A 78 25.54 11.36 2.69
C VAL A 78 26.70 12.34 2.67
N PHE A 79 27.48 12.34 3.75
CA PHE A 79 28.62 13.25 3.87
C PHE A 79 29.77 12.62 4.66
N GLU A 80 30.91 13.32 4.66
CA GLU A 80 32.13 12.91 5.34
C GLU A 80 32.62 14.04 6.25
N GLU A 81 32.96 13.69 7.50
CA GLU A 81 33.48 14.62 8.50
C GLU A 81 34.60 13.92 9.28
N GLU A 82 35.75 14.59 9.39
CA GLU A 82 36.97 14.05 10.04
C GLU A 82 37.40 12.65 9.53
N GLY A 83 37.21 12.39 8.22
CA GLY A 83 37.53 11.10 7.60
C GLY A 83 36.59 9.97 7.97
N VAL A 84 35.44 10.27 8.58
CA VAL A 84 34.36 9.32 8.88
C VAL A 84 33.14 9.67 8.04
N ARG A 85 32.49 8.65 7.48
CA ARG A 85 31.28 8.84 6.67
C ARG A 85 30.00 8.66 7.46
N TYR A 86 29.01 9.45 7.05
CA TYR A 86 27.69 9.50 7.66
C TYR A 86 26.61 9.36 6.58
N LEU A 87 25.58 8.58 6.89
CA LEU A 87 24.37 8.42 6.09
C LEU A 87 23.18 8.89 6.93
N VAL A 88 22.44 9.86 6.41
CA VAL A 88 21.25 10.41 7.07
C VAL A 88 20.00 9.91 6.38
N MET A 89 19.07 9.40 7.19
CA MET A 89 17.83 8.80 6.72
C MET A 89 16.65 9.20 7.61
N GLU A 90 15.45 9.05 7.08
CA GLU A 90 14.22 9.18 7.86
C GLU A 90 14.19 8.11 8.97
N PHE A 91 13.88 8.55 10.19
CA PHE A 91 13.77 7.67 11.34
C PHE A 91 12.57 6.73 11.17
N ALA A 92 12.83 5.43 11.29
CA ALA A 92 11.81 4.40 11.27
C ALA A 92 11.43 4.00 12.70
N GLU A 93 10.14 4.11 13.02
CA GLU A 93 9.61 3.79 14.34
C GLU A 93 9.69 2.29 14.66
N GLY A 94 9.76 1.98 15.95
CA GLY A 94 9.69 0.60 16.45
C GLY A 94 11.04 -0.12 16.60
N ILE A 95 11.02 -1.45 16.45
CA ILE A 95 12.19 -2.32 16.62
C ILE A 95 12.44 -3.12 15.34
N ASN A 96 13.69 -3.50 15.08
CA ASN A 96 13.96 -4.38 13.94
C ASN A 96 13.43 -5.81 14.17
N LEU A 97 13.20 -6.53 13.08
CA LEU A 97 12.65 -7.88 13.08
C LEU A 97 13.50 -8.86 13.90
N GLU A 98 14.82 -8.71 13.89
CA GLU A 98 15.73 -9.49 14.74
C GLU A 98 15.37 -9.36 16.23
N LYS A 99 15.22 -8.12 16.72
CA LYS A 99 14.86 -7.85 18.12
C LYS A 99 13.46 -8.37 18.44
N LEU A 100 12.52 -8.24 17.50
CA LEU A 100 11.16 -8.74 17.67
C LEU A 100 11.14 -10.26 17.89
N VAL A 101 11.75 -11.01 16.98
CA VAL A 101 11.78 -12.48 17.04
C VAL A 101 12.63 -12.98 18.21
N SER A 102 13.75 -12.32 18.52
CA SER A 102 14.57 -12.66 19.69
C SER A 102 13.82 -12.49 21.02
N ALA A 103 12.94 -11.49 21.11
CA ALA A 103 12.16 -11.22 22.31
C ALA A 103 10.89 -12.09 22.40
N ALA A 104 10.19 -12.29 21.28
CA ALA A 104 8.92 -13.00 21.23
C ALA A 104 9.07 -14.52 21.02
N GLY A 105 10.23 -14.98 20.57
CA GLY A 105 10.38 -16.29 19.96
C GLY A 105 9.80 -16.35 18.54
N PRO A 106 9.63 -17.55 17.98
CA PRO A 106 9.00 -17.74 16.67
C PRO A 106 7.61 -17.11 16.63
N LEU A 107 7.32 -16.37 15.57
CA LEU A 107 6.03 -15.72 15.36
C LEU A 107 5.00 -16.72 14.86
N LEU A 108 3.77 -16.58 15.35
CA LEU A 108 2.63 -17.33 14.84
C LEU A 108 2.29 -16.87 13.42
N LEU A 109 1.79 -17.78 12.59
CA LEU A 109 1.49 -17.53 11.18
C LEU A 109 0.60 -16.29 10.99
N GLU A 110 -0.38 -16.10 11.87
CA GLU A 110 -1.33 -14.98 11.78
C GLU A 110 -0.68 -13.61 11.99
N ARG A 111 0.50 -13.56 12.62
CA ARG A 111 1.29 -12.33 12.81
C ARG A 111 2.41 -12.22 11.77
N ALA A 112 3.08 -13.34 11.47
CA ALA A 112 4.16 -13.39 10.51
C ALA A 112 3.70 -13.04 9.10
N MET A 113 2.53 -13.53 8.67
CA MET A 113 2.04 -13.31 7.31
C MET A 113 1.70 -11.83 7.03
N PRO A 114 0.96 -11.09 7.86
CA PRO A 114 0.74 -9.65 7.63
C PRO A 114 2.04 -8.83 7.55
N ILE A 115 3.04 -9.13 8.37
CA ILE A 115 4.37 -8.50 8.29
C ILE A 115 5.05 -8.88 6.96
N PHE A 116 5.05 -10.17 6.61
CA PHE A 116 5.63 -10.69 5.38
C PHE A 116 5.01 -10.07 4.12
N LEU A 117 3.70 -9.90 4.11
CA LEU A 117 2.97 -9.30 3.00
C LEU A 117 3.34 -7.83 2.80
N GLN A 118 3.51 -7.06 3.89
CA GLN A 118 4.01 -5.68 3.81
C GLN A 118 5.43 -5.63 3.25
N ILE A 119 6.32 -6.54 3.66
CA ILE A 119 7.68 -6.65 3.09
C ILE A 119 7.61 -6.94 1.58
N CYS A 120 6.76 -7.89 1.17
CA CYS A 120 6.58 -8.22 -0.25
C CYS A 120 6.06 -7.02 -1.06
N ASP A 121 5.13 -6.23 -0.51
CA ASP A 121 4.57 -5.05 -1.17
C ASP A 121 5.64 -3.96 -1.39
N VAL A 122 6.46 -3.69 -0.37
CA VAL A 122 7.56 -2.73 -0.48
C VAL A 122 8.60 -3.17 -1.51
N LEU A 123 8.94 -4.46 -1.54
CA LEU A 123 9.89 -5.01 -2.52
C LEU A 123 9.30 -4.96 -3.93
N HIS A 124 8.03 -5.33 -4.09
CA HIS A 124 7.31 -5.23 -5.36
C HIS A 124 7.32 -3.82 -5.92
N TYR A 125 6.98 -2.83 -5.09
CA TYR A 125 7.03 -1.43 -5.46
C TYR A 125 8.42 -1.03 -5.95
N ALA A 126 9.48 -1.40 -5.22
CA ALA A 126 10.84 -1.08 -5.61
C ALA A 126 11.25 -1.76 -6.93
N HIS A 127 10.90 -3.04 -7.09
CA HIS A 127 11.18 -3.81 -8.31
C HIS A 127 10.49 -3.19 -9.53
N PHE A 128 9.25 -2.71 -9.37
CA PHE A 128 8.52 -1.99 -10.41
C PHE A 128 9.20 -0.67 -10.81
N GLN A 129 9.84 0.02 -9.87
CA GLN A 129 10.67 1.20 -10.15
C GLN A 129 12.07 0.84 -10.70
N GLY A 130 12.33 -0.45 -10.96
CA GLY A 130 13.61 -0.95 -11.45
C GLY A 130 14.71 -0.96 -10.40
N VAL A 131 14.36 -0.95 -9.11
CA VAL A 131 15.30 -0.94 -7.99
C VAL A 131 15.18 -2.22 -7.19
N SER A 132 16.28 -2.98 -7.08
CA SER A 132 16.37 -4.12 -6.15
C SER A 132 17.03 -3.68 -4.85
N HIS A 133 16.57 -4.22 -3.72
CA HIS A 133 17.14 -3.93 -2.42
C HIS A 133 18.51 -4.60 -2.24
N ARG A 134 18.65 -5.87 -2.64
CA ARG A 134 19.86 -6.71 -2.58
C ARG A 134 20.45 -6.94 -1.19
N GLY A 135 19.70 -6.66 -0.13
CA GLY A 135 20.18 -6.67 1.24
C GLY A 135 19.09 -6.87 2.29
N ILE A 136 17.99 -7.51 1.90
CA ILE A 136 16.87 -7.79 2.80
C ILE A 136 17.30 -8.81 3.85
N ASN A 137 17.14 -8.45 5.12
CA ASN A 137 17.48 -9.27 6.28
C ASN A 137 16.78 -8.73 7.55
N PRO A 138 16.79 -9.46 8.68
CA PRO A 138 16.04 -9.07 9.88
C PRO A 138 16.45 -7.74 10.52
N HIS A 139 17.65 -7.22 10.25
CA HIS A 139 18.09 -5.93 10.78
C HIS A 139 17.59 -4.74 9.96
N ASN A 140 17.23 -4.97 8.69
CA ASN A 140 16.79 -3.92 7.75
C ASN A 140 15.27 -3.80 7.63
N VAL A 141 14.52 -4.56 8.45
CA VAL A 141 13.07 -4.52 8.53
C VAL A 141 12.68 -4.01 9.92
N MET A 142 12.13 -2.80 9.99
CA MET A 142 11.61 -2.19 11.21
C MET A 142 10.12 -2.49 11.37
N ILE A 143 9.72 -2.82 12.60
CA ILE A 143 8.36 -3.16 12.98
C ILE A 143 7.92 -2.20 14.08
N ASP A 144 6.96 -1.34 13.75
CA ASP A 144 6.26 -0.51 14.73
C ASP A 144 5.18 -1.33 15.44
N VAL A 145 5.59 -2.01 16.51
CA VAL A 145 4.72 -2.83 17.35
C VAL A 145 3.61 -2.02 18.04
N ALA A 146 3.79 -0.71 18.21
CA ALA A 146 2.78 0.16 18.80
C ALA A 146 1.69 0.54 17.77
N ASN A 147 2.01 0.46 16.49
CA ASN A 147 1.13 0.78 15.38
C ASN A 147 0.85 -0.46 14.54
N ALA A 148 0.26 -1.50 15.14
CA ALA A 148 -0.22 -2.69 14.45
C ALA A 148 0.82 -3.37 13.52
N ASP A 149 2.07 -3.43 13.97
CA ASP A 149 3.19 -4.03 13.23
C ASP A 149 3.39 -3.41 11.83
N GLN A 150 3.24 -2.08 11.71
CA GLN A 150 3.59 -1.38 10.48
C GLN A 150 5.08 -1.59 10.14
N VAL A 151 5.35 -2.01 8.91
CA VAL A 151 6.70 -2.29 8.42
C VAL A 151 7.33 -1.03 7.83
N THR A 152 8.61 -0.80 8.11
CA THR A 152 9.45 0.12 7.34
C THR A 152 10.75 -0.58 6.94
N ILE A 153 11.11 -0.53 5.65
CA ILE A 153 12.32 -1.13 5.11
C ILE A 153 13.43 -0.07 5.04
N LEU A 154 14.62 -0.43 5.51
CA LEU A 154 15.80 0.44 5.58
C LEU A 154 16.80 0.14 4.45
N ASP A 155 17.74 1.05 4.20
CA ASP A 155 18.98 0.80 3.45
C ASP A 155 18.80 0.25 2.00
N PHE A 156 17.77 0.72 1.30
CA PHE A 156 17.51 0.33 -0.10
C PHE A 156 18.71 0.59 -1.02
N GLY A 157 19.15 -0.46 -1.71
CA GLY A 157 20.25 -0.41 -2.68
C GLY A 157 21.64 -0.29 -2.04
N LEU A 158 21.76 -0.10 -0.73
CA LEU A 158 23.03 0.13 -0.04
C LEU A 158 23.93 -1.13 -0.01
N ALA A 159 23.33 -2.31 0.08
CA ALA A 159 24.03 -3.58 0.27
C ALA A 159 24.99 -3.94 -0.88
N HIS A 160 24.60 -3.70 -2.13
CA HIS A 160 25.45 -3.98 -3.30
C HIS A 160 26.73 -3.14 -3.29
N PHE A 161 26.63 -1.87 -2.93
CA PHE A 161 27.80 -1.01 -2.82
C PHE A 161 28.67 -1.45 -1.65
N LEU A 162 28.08 -1.67 -0.47
CA LEU A 162 28.83 -2.11 0.70
C LEU A 162 29.51 -3.48 0.52
N GLU A 163 28.97 -4.36 -0.30
CA GLU A 163 29.58 -5.64 -0.64
C GLU A 163 30.96 -5.46 -1.29
N SER A 164 31.02 -4.62 -2.33
CA SER A 164 32.26 -4.31 -3.05
C SER A 164 33.33 -3.66 -2.16
N LEU A 165 32.87 -2.90 -1.15
CA LEU A 165 33.72 -2.09 -0.28
C LEU A 165 34.28 -2.85 0.91
N THR A 166 33.63 -3.94 1.28
CA THR A 166 33.91 -4.64 2.53
C THR A 166 34.30 -6.09 2.29
N GLU A 167 34.48 -6.51 1.03
CA GLU A 167 34.66 -7.90 0.63
C GLU A 167 33.57 -8.80 1.24
N GLY A 168 32.34 -8.29 1.35
CA GLY A 168 31.19 -8.98 1.94
C GLY A 168 31.24 -9.19 3.46
N LYS A 169 32.26 -8.69 4.16
CA LYS A 169 32.56 -8.99 5.58
C LYS A 169 31.52 -8.49 6.58
N TYR A 170 30.65 -7.55 6.18
CA TYR A 170 29.61 -6.96 7.05
C TYR A 170 28.18 -7.23 6.58
N LEU A 171 28.00 -8.13 5.61
CA LEU A 171 26.68 -8.59 5.17
C LEU A 171 26.32 -9.90 5.89
N LEU A 172 25.02 -10.23 5.96
CA LEU A 172 24.57 -11.53 6.42
C LEU A 172 24.53 -12.49 5.21
N PRO A 173 25.60 -13.28 4.95
CA PRO A 173 25.67 -14.12 3.76
C PRO A 173 24.57 -15.18 3.73
N GLN A 174 24.05 -15.59 4.89
CA GLN A 174 22.95 -16.55 5.00
C GLN A 174 21.59 -16.00 4.53
N TYR A 175 21.48 -14.72 4.19
CA TYR A 175 20.29 -14.14 3.55
C TYR A 175 20.48 -13.83 2.06
N LYS A 176 21.67 -14.09 1.52
CA LYS A 176 21.97 -13.86 0.10
C LYS A 176 21.49 -15.03 -0.75
N SER A 177 21.05 -14.71 -1.96
CA SER A 177 20.76 -15.72 -2.97
C SER A 177 22.04 -16.40 -3.50
N PRO A 178 21.95 -17.62 -4.06
CA PRO A 178 23.11 -18.29 -4.65
C PRO A 178 23.80 -17.48 -5.75
N GLU A 179 23.03 -16.76 -6.58
CA GLU A 179 23.59 -15.90 -7.63
C GLU A 179 24.28 -14.65 -7.07
N GLN A 180 23.82 -14.10 -5.94
CA GLN A 180 24.54 -13.04 -5.25
C GLN A 180 25.90 -13.51 -4.73
N LEU A 181 25.97 -14.73 -4.21
CA LEU A 181 27.24 -15.30 -3.71
C LEU A 181 28.23 -15.61 -4.85
N LYS A 182 27.73 -16.02 -6.02
CA LYS A 182 28.55 -16.39 -7.19
C LYS A 182 29.00 -15.19 -8.02
N ASN A 183 28.06 -14.29 -8.35
CA ASN A 183 28.30 -13.17 -9.26
C ASN A 183 27.34 -12.00 -8.94
N PRO A 184 27.71 -11.14 -7.98
CA PRO A 184 26.90 -9.99 -7.55
C PRO A 184 26.46 -9.06 -8.70
N ASP A 185 27.24 -8.96 -9.78
CA ASP A 185 26.97 -8.04 -10.89
C ASP A 185 25.83 -8.50 -11.81
N HIS A 186 25.48 -9.81 -11.79
CA HIS A 186 24.41 -10.40 -12.62
C HIS A 186 23.12 -10.65 -11.83
N THR A 187 22.99 -10.01 -10.68
CA THR A 187 21.86 -10.14 -9.77
C THR A 187 20.68 -9.28 -10.20
N ASP A 188 19.49 -9.88 -10.31
CA ASP A 188 18.23 -9.18 -10.53
C ASP A 188 17.35 -9.18 -9.26
N HIS A 189 16.13 -8.66 -9.38
CA HIS A 189 15.20 -8.50 -8.26
C HIS A 189 14.74 -9.82 -7.63
N ARG A 190 14.91 -10.97 -8.31
CA ARG A 190 14.54 -12.28 -7.76
C ARG A 190 15.44 -12.72 -6.61
N SER A 191 16.58 -12.05 -6.41
CA SER A 191 17.37 -12.21 -5.19
C SER A 191 16.65 -11.66 -3.96
N ASP A 192 15.90 -10.57 -4.07
CA ASP A 192 15.09 -10.07 -2.94
C ASP A 192 13.94 -11.03 -2.61
N ILE A 193 13.39 -11.71 -3.61
CA ILE A 193 12.37 -12.77 -3.43
C ILE A 193 12.97 -13.91 -2.60
N TYR A 194 14.18 -14.33 -2.93
CA TYR A 194 14.90 -15.35 -2.16
C TYR A 194 15.09 -14.92 -0.70
N SER A 195 15.64 -13.72 -0.47
CA SER A 195 15.84 -13.17 0.87
C SER A 195 14.53 -13.03 1.66
N ALA A 196 13.43 -12.65 1.00
CA ALA A 196 12.12 -12.58 1.62
C ALA A 196 11.63 -13.97 2.08
N GLY A 197 11.80 -15.01 1.27
CA GLY A 197 11.47 -16.39 1.68
C GLY A 197 12.22 -16.82 2.95
N LEU A 198 13.49 -16.42 3.07
CA LEU A 198 14.30 -16.66 4.26
C LEU A 198 13.84 -15.83 5.47
N LEU A 199 13.32 -14.62 5.27
CA LEU A 199 12.68 -13.86 6.34
C LEU A 199 11.42 -14.54 6.87
N LEU A 200 10.58 -15.09 5.98
CA LEU A 200 9.39 -15.83 6.40
C LEU A 200 9.78 -17.07 7.21
N TYR A 201 10.79 -17.81 6.75
CA TYR A 201 11.38 -18.90 7.52
C TYR A 201 11.86 -18.45 8.90
N TYR A 202 12.63 -17.37 8.98
CA TYR A 202 13.14 -16.83 10.25
C TYR A 202 12.01 -16.41 11.19
N MET A 203 10.99 -15.73 10.68
CA MET A 203 9.83 -15.32 11.48
C MET A 203 9.11 -16.52 12.08
N LEU A 204 8.86 -17.57 11.29
CA LEU A 204 8.06 -18.73 11.72
C LEU A 204 8.83 -19.72 12.59
N THR A 205 10.16 -19.75 12.49
CA THR A 205 10.99 -20.72 13.20
C THR A 205 11.84 -20.13 14.30
N GLY A 206 12.06 -18.81 14.30
CA GLY A 206 13.02 -18.13 15.17
C GLY A 206 14.48 -18.51 14.88
N ARG A 207 14.75 -19.28 13.82
CA ARG A 207 16.07 -19.80 13.47
C ARG A 207 16.59 -19.07 12.24
N HIS A 208 17.82 -18.57 12.33
CA HIS A 208 18.54 -18.07 11.15
C HIS A 208 18.77 -19.23 10.16
N PRO A 209 18.71 -18.97 8.84
CA PRO A 209 19.06 -19.97 7.84
C PRO A 209 20.53 -20.42 7.98
N GLU A 210 20.81 -21.69 7.77
CA GLU A 210 22.17 -22.23 7.83
C GLU A 210 22.76 -22.31 6.41
N LEU A 211 23.91 -21.64 6.21
CA LEU A 211 24.63 -21.64 4.95
C LEU A 211 25.56 -22.86 4.88
N LYS A 212 25.36 -23.75 3.89
CA LYS A 212 26.24 -24.90 3.60
C LYS A 212 26.84 -24.76 2.20
N GLY A 213 28.03 -24.17 2.14
CA GLY A 213 28.66 -23.79 0.88
C GLY A 213 27.95 -22.59 0.25
N GLU A 214 27.39 -22.75 -0.94
CA GLU A 214 26.63 -21.71 -1.66
C GLU A 214 25.11 -21.88 -1.55
N ASN A 215 24.65 -22.93 -0.86
CA ASN A 215 23.22 -23.24 -0.70
C ASN A 215 22.79 -23.11 0.76
N ILE A 216 21.48 -22.91 0.95
CA ILE A 216 20.85 -22.86 2.27
C ILE A 216 20.05 -24.14 2.48
N GLU A 217 20.22 -24.76 3.64
CA GLU A 217 19.31 -25.82 4.10
C GLU A 217 18.29 -25.23 5.09
N LEU A 218 17.01 -25.50 4.83
CA LEU A 218 15.89 -25.04 5.65
C LEU A 218 15.19 -26.22 6.31
N ASP A 219 15.14 -26.23 7.64
CA ASP A 219 14.34 -27.18 8.39
C ASP A 219 12.92 -26.64 8.59
N LEU A 220 12.00 -27.11 7.73
CA LEU A 220 10.59 -26.70 7.73
C LEU A 220 9.72 -27.56 8.67
N GLN A 221 10.32 -28.39 9.53
CA GLN A 221 9.55 -29.16 10.51
C GLN A 221 8.77 -28.21 11.44
N GLY A 222 7.45 -28.39 11.49
CA GLY A 222 6.55 -27.57 12.31
C GLY A 222 6.12 -26.24 11.67
N VAL A 223 6.61 -25.92 10.46
CA VAL A 223 6.11 -24.77 9.68
C VAL A 223 4.79 -25.17 9.01
N PRO A 224 3.73 -24.34 9.07
CA PRO A 224 2.46 -24.62 8.39
C PRO A 224 2.65 -24.86 6.89
N ASP A 225 1.91 -25.82 6.32
CA ASP A 225 2.11 -26.29 4.94
C ASP A 225 2.06 -25.15 3.90
N GLU A 226 1.10 -24.24 4.03
CA GLU A 226 0.95 -23.08 3.14
C GLU A 226 2.19 -22.17 3.16
N ALA A 227 2.75 -21.91 4.34
CA ALA A 227 3.96 -21.12 4.47
C ALA A 227 5.20 -21.90 4.03
N ALA A 228 5.26 -23.21 4.28
CA ALA A 228 6.36 -24.07 3.86
C ALA A 228 6.44 -24.14 2.32
N GLN A 229 5.30 -24.24 1.63
CA GLN A 229 5.22 -24.18 0.16
C GLN A 229 5.74 -22.84 -0.36
N LEU A 230 5.31 -21.73 0.26
CA LEU A 230 5.73 -20.39 -0.12
C LEU A 230 7.24 -20.19 0.09
N ILE A 231 7.78 -20.62 1.23
CA ILE A 231 9.22 -20.58 1.52
C ILE A 231 9.98 -21.37 0.45
N ARG A 232 9.58 -22.60 0.13
CA ARG A 232 10.23 -23.43 -0.91
C ARG A 232 10.20 -22.74 -2.28
N LYS A 233 9.07 -22.12 -2.64
CA LYS A 233 8.90 -21.40 -3.90
C LYS A 233 9.83 -20.18 -3.99
N PHE A 234 9.97 -19.42 -2.91
CA PHE A 234 10.80 -18.23 -2.88
C PHE A 234 12.29 -18.59 -2.83
N THR A 235 12.64 -19.72 -2.21
CA THR A 235 14.03 -20.13 -1.94
C THR A 235 14.58 -21.14 -2.95
N GLN A 236 14.04 -21.17 -4.18
CA GLN A 236 14.60 -21.99 -5.26
C GLN A 236 16.04 -21.57 -5.57
N THR A 237 16.92 -22.56 -5.73
CA THR A 237 18.35 -22.30 -5.99
C THR A 237 18.52 -21.66 -7.37
N ASP A 238 17.83 -22.21 -8.38
CA ASP A 238 17.73 -21.58 -9.70
C ASP A 238 16.82 -20.35 -9.61
N LYS A 239 17.35 -19.17 -9.98
CA LYS A 239 16.58 -17.92 -9.99
C LYS A 239 15.49 -17.91 -11.06
N ASP A 240 15.58 -18.75 -12.10
CA ASP A 240 14.57 -18.87 -13.14
C ASP A 240 13.39 -19.76 -12.75
N GLU A 241 13.55 -20.57 -11.71
CA GLU A 241 12.47 -21.32 -11.07
C GLU A 241 11.75 -20.51 -9.97
N ARG A 242 12.32 -19.37 -9.57
CA ARG A 242 11.65 -18.44 -8.66
C ARG A 242 10.55 -17.67 -9.37
N PRO A 243 9.55 -17.19 -8.61
CA PRO A 243 8.58 -16.23 -9.11
C PRO A 243 9.27 -15.05 -9.79
N VAL A 244 8.76 -14.66 -10.96
CA VAL A 244 9.22 -13.44 -11.63
C VAL A 244 8.83 -12.19 -10.85
N ASP A 245 7.76 -12.26 -10.07
CA ASP A 245 7.20 -11.16 -9.30
C ASP A 245 6.88 -11.65 -7.89
N ILE A 246 7.32 -10.88 -6.89
CA ILE A 246 7.25 -11.29 -5.48
C ILE A 246 5.81 -11.39 -4.98
N VAL A 247 4.92 -10.55 -5.50
CA VAL A 247 3.50 -10.54 -5.13
C VAL A 247 2.76 -11.65 -5.87
N TRP A 248 3.10 -11.93 -7.12
CA TRP A 248 2.49 -13.03 -7.90
C TRP A 248 2.76 -14.41 -7.30
N ALA A 249 3.90 -14.57 -6.64
CA ALA A 249 4.27 -15.78 -5.94
C ALA A 249 3.27 -16.19 -4.84
N LEU A 250 2.62 -15.20 -4.22
CA LEU A 250 1.61 -15.35 -3.16
C LEU A 250 0.25 -15.84 -3.69
N TYR A 251 0.07 -15.92 -5.01
CA TYR A 251 -1.24 -16.12 -5.65
C TYR A 251 -1.34 -17.35 -6.55
N GLN A 252 -0.57 -18.41 -6.29
CA GLN A 252 -0.76 -19.70 -6.97
C GLN A 252 -0.69 -20.86 -5.98
N ASP A 253 -1.85 -21.32 -5.53
CA ASP A 253 -2.37 -22.67 -5.78
C ASP A 253 -3.88 -22.67 -5.45
N ASN A 254 -4.63 -23.47 -6.20
CA ASN A 254 -6.08 -23.61 -6.05
C ASN A 254 -6.47 -24.08 -4.65
N ASP A 255 -7.67 -23.68 -4.20
CA ASP A 255 -8.33 -23.99 -2.91
C ASP A 255 -7.89 -23.20 -1.66
N ILE A 256 -8.15 -21.89 -1.64
CA ILE A 256 -8.49 -21.22 -0.36
C ILE A 256 -10.02 -21.12 -0.28
N LYS A 257 -10.62 -22.27 0.01
CA LYS A 257 -12.00 -22.42 0.51
C LYS A 257 -12.05 -22.50 2.02
N GLN A 258 -11.04 -22.00 2.74
CA GLN A 258 -11.11 -21.89 4.18
C GLN A 258 -10.91 -20.44 4.58
N GLU A 259 -11.97 -19.91 5.18
CA GLU A 259 -11.94 -18.70 5.99
C GLU A 259 -10.70 -18.72 6.89
N PRO A 260 -9.96 -17.60 7.01
CA PRO A 260 -8.91 -17.53 8.02
C PRO A 260 -9.55 -17.82 9.37
N MET A 261 -9.02 -18.84 10.03
CA MET A 261 -9.40 -19.31 11.35
C MET A 261 -9.48 -18.11 12.30
N VAL A 262 -10.72 -17.73 12.63
CA VAL A 262 -11.03 -16.69 13.60
C VAL A 262 -10.45 -17.10 14.95
N ARG A 263 -9.38 -16.44 15.40
CA ARG A 263 -8.97 -16.50 16.81
C ARG A 263 -10.14 -16.06 17.66
N GLY A 264 -10.42 -16.83 18.71
CA GLY A 264 -11.54 -16.64 19.63
C GLY A 264 -11.74 -15.18 19.99
N TYR A 265 -12.80 -14.60 19.43
CA TYR A 265 -13.39 -13.39 19.96
C TYR A 265 -13.81 -13.68 21.41
N PRO A 266 -13.59 -12.76 22.38
CA PRO A 266 -14.36 -12.81 23.61
C PRO A 266 -15.85 -12.89 23.21
N ALA A 267 -16.63 -13.71 23.93
CA ALA A 267 -18.04 -13.96 23.63
C ALA A 267 -18.72 -12.69 23.10
N LEU A 268 -19.27 -12.78 21.88
CA LEU A 268 -19.99 -11.68 21.23
C LEU A 268 -20.91 -11.03 22.27
N LYS A 269 -20.60 -9.80 22.66
CA LYS A 269 -21.63 -8.97 23.32
C LYS A 269 -22.79 -8.94 22.33
N THR A 270 -23.94 -9.46 22.75
CA THR A 270 -25.16 -9.43 21.96
C THR A 270 -25.59 -7.97 21.85
N TYR A 271 -25.22 -7.35 20.75
CA TYR A 271 -25.77 -6.07 20.37
C TYR A 271 -27.11 -6.29 19.69
N PRO A 272 -28.12 -5.42 19.91
CA PRO A 272 -29.36 -5.51 19.17
C PRO A 272 -29.09 -5.52 17.67
N GLN A 273 -29.83 -6.39 16.96
CA GLN A 273 -29.91 -6.36 15.50
C GLN A 273 -30.41 -4.97 15.10
N ILE A 274 -29.58 -4.19 14.43
CA ILE A 274 -30.00 -2.97 13.75
C ILE A 274 -29.99 -3.33 12.27
N GLU A 275 -31.13 -3.14 11.60
CA GLU A 275 -31.20 -3.28 10.15
C GLU A 275 -30.30 -2.21 9.51
N PRO A 276 -29.34 -2.58 8.65
CA PRO A 276 -28.46 -1.63 7.99
C PRO A 276 -29.29 -0.58 7.23
N GLN A 277 -28.95 0.69 7.42
CA GLN A 277 -29.66 1.77 6.75
C GLN A 277 -29.44 1.71 5.24
N LYS A 278 -30.52 1.82 4.45
CA LYS A 278 -30.41 1.87 3.00
C LYS A 278 -29.65 3.13 2.56
N PRO A 279 -28.69 3.01 1.62
CA PRO A 279 -27.94 4.16 1.14
C PRO A 279 -28.85 5.14 0.38
N GLU A 280 -28.71 6.43 0.65
CA GLU A 280 -29.36 7.48 -0.14
C GLU A 280 -28.70 7.54 -1.53
N MET A 281 -29.48 7.31 -2.59
CA MET A 281 -28.97 7.28 -3.97
C MET A 281 -29.43 8.49 -4.77
N VAL A 282 -28.52 9.02 -5.59
CA VAL A 282 -28.76 10.10 -6.54
C VAL A 282 -28.87 9.52 -7.94
N TYR A 283 -29.93 9.87 -8.67
CA TYR A 283 -30.06 9.56 -10.09
C TYR A 283 -29.14 10.46 -10.91
N VAL A 284 -28.26 9.85 -11.71
CA VAL A 284 -27.36 10.54 -12.62
C VAL A 284 -27.85 10.28 -14.04
N GLU A 285 -28.32 11.34 -14.70
CA GLU A 285 -28.76 11.26 -16.09
C GLU A 285 -27.55 11.05 -17.03
N GLY A 286 -27.60 9.96 -17.81
CA GLY A 286 -26.58 9.60 -18.77
C GLY A 286 -26.35 10.67 -19.84
N GLY A 287 -25.12 10.81 -20.28
CA GLY A 287 -24.71 11.87 -21.20
C GLY A 287 -23.28 11.70 -21.70
N SER A 288 -22.81 12.68 -22.47
CA SER A 288 -21.43 12.71 -22.96
C SER A 288 -20.59 13.72 -22.18
N PHE A 289 -19.35 13.38 -21.88
CA PHE A 289 -18.38 14.32 -21.32
C PHE A 289 -16.96 14.07 -21.89
N VAL A 290 -16.07 15.03 -21.64
CA VAL A 290 -14.64 14.87 -21.93
C VAL A 290 -13.95 14.43 -20.65
N MET A 291 -13.44 13.20 -20.66
CA MET A 291 -12.76 12.57 -19.54
C MET A 291 -11.26 12.89 -19.56
N GLY A 292 -10.68 13.06 -18.37
CA GLY A 292 -9.26 13.38 -18.18
C GLY A 292 -8.95 14.87 -18.10
N SER A 293 -7.65 15.21 -18.15
CA SER A 293 -7.17 16.59 -18.00
C SER A 293 -5.93 16.87 -18.83
N LEU A 294 -5.90 18.03 -19.49
CA LEU A 294 -4.67 18.53 -20.11
C LEU A 294 -3.70 19.11 -19.09
N ASP A 295 -4.17 19.60 -17.95
CA ASP A 295 -3.34 20.19 -16.91
C ASP A 295 -2.96 19.19 -15.79
N GLY A 296 -3.37 17.93 -15.95
CA GLY A 296 -3.10 16.85 -15.02
C GLY A 296 -1.84 16.03 -15.34
N TRP A 297 -1.71 14.90 -14.64
CA TRP A 297 -0.65 13.92 -14.82
C TRP A 297 -0.71 13.24 -16.19
N LEU A 298 0.36 12.51 -16.53
CA LEU A 298 0.48 11.85 -17.83
C LEU A 298 -0.57 10.76 -18.04
N ASP A 299 -1.03 10.11 -16.98
CA ASP A 299 -2.06 9.06 -17.03
C ASP A 299 -3.49 9.60 -16.99
N GLU A 300 -3.67 10.92 -16.88
CA GLU A 300 -4.94 11.62 -17.12
C GLU A 300 -5.12 12.02 -18.60
N ARG A 301 -4.17 11.64 -19.45
CA ARG A 301 -4.09 11.98 -20.88
C ARG A 301 -4.10 10.72 -21.76
N PRO A 302 -4.57 10.82 -23.02
CA PRO A 302 -5.20 11.99 -23.63
C PRO A 302 -6.61 12.24 -23.08
N ILE A 303 -7.06 13.49 -23.17
CA ILE A 303 -8.49 13.77 -22.98
C ILE A 303 -9.28 13.09 -24.10
N HIS A 304 -10.42 12.50 -23.76
CA HIS A 304 -11.21 11.73 -24.72
C HIS A 304 -12.70 11.83 -24.39
N LYS A 305 -13.55 11.66 -25.42
CA LYS A 305 -15.01 11.74 -25.25
C LYS A 305 -15.55 10.38 -24.80
N VAL A 306 -16.33 10.38 -23.72
CA VAL A 306 -17.04 9.23 -23.17
C VAL A 306 -18.54 9.51 -23.16
N ASN A 307 -19.35 8.50 -23.44
CA ASN A 307 -20.81 8.50 -23.32
C ASN A 307 -21.19 7.49 -22.25
N LEU A 308 -22.03 7.90 -21.30
CA LEU A 308 -22.50 7.05 -20.21
C LEU A 308 -24.02 6.88 -20.28
N SER A 309 -24.47 5.67 -19.98
CA SER A 309 -25.86 5.35 -19.64
C SER A 309 -26.22 6.00 -18.30
N SER A 310 -27.52 6.16 -18.01
CA SER A 310 -27.96 6.62 -16.68
C SER A 310 -27.69 5.56 -15.61
N PHE A 311 -27.41 6.00 -14.39
CA PHE A 311 -27.16 5.13 -13.23
C PHE A 311 -27.56 5.84 -11.94
N TYR A 312 -27.59 5.11 -10.84
CA TYR A 312 -27.70 5.66 -9.49
C TYR A 312 -26.36 5.56 -8.78
N ILE A 313 -25.96 6.61 -8.05
CA ILE A 313 -24.76 6.63 -7.21
C ILE A 313 -25.11 7.09 -5.80
N SER A 314 -24.49 6.51 -4.78
CA SER A 314 -24.74 6.92 -3.40
C SER A 314 -24.30 8.37 -3.19
N LYS A 315 -25.14 9.12 -2.48
CA LYS A 315 -24.93 10.54 -2.18
C LYS A 315 -23.66 10.77 -1.36
N TYR A 316 -23.35 9.81 -0.50
CA TYR A 316 -22.19 9.81 0.39
C TYR A 316 -21.32 8.57 0.16
N GLN A 317 -20.10 8.63 0.70
CA GLN A 317 -19.23 7.47 0.91
C GLN A 317 -19.88 6.51 1.91
N VAL A 318 -19.60 5.22 1.78
CA VAL A 318 -20.04 4.23 2.78
C VAL A 318 -19.40 4.58 4.13
N THR A 319 -20.22 4.63 5.17
CA THR A 319 -19.82 5.03 6.52
C THR A 319 -19.35 3.84 7.35
N GLU A 320 -18.63 4.10 8.44
CA GLU A 320 -18.19 3.05 9.37
C GLU A 320 -19.34 2.29 10.01
N ILE A 321 -20.47 2.97 10.26
CA ILE A 321 -21.64 2.34 10.86
C ILE A 321 -22.31 1.40 9.86
N GLU A 322 -22.54 1.87 8.62
CA GLU A 322 -23.06 1.04 7.53
C GLU A 322 -22.16 -0.17 7.24
N TRP A 323 -20.83 0.05 7.23
CA TRP A 323 -19.84 -1.01 7.11
C TRP A 323 -19.96 -2.03 8.22
N TRP A 324 -19.94 -1.58 9.47
CA TRP A 324 -19.93 -2.46 10.64
C TRP A 324 -21.22 -3.27 10.76
N GLU A 325 -22.38 -2.64 10.50
CA GLU A 325 -23.69 -3.29 10.60
C GLU A 325 -23.80 -4.50 9.67
N LEU A 326 -23.24 -4.40 8.47
CA LEU A 326 -23.27 -5.45 7.45
C LEU A 326 -22.08 -6.42 7.53
N MET A 327 -20.86 -5.92 7.62
CA MET A 327 -19.64 -6.75 7.50
C MET A 327 -19.19 -7.35 8.82
N ARG A 328 -19.53 -6.73 9.96
CA ARG A 328 -19.08 -7.13 11.31
C ARG A 328 -17.56 -7.32 11.40
N LYS A 329 -16.80 -6.58 10.60
CA LYS A 329 -15.35 -6.67 10.43
C LYS A 329 -14.74 -5.27 10.48
N GLY A 330 -13.54 -5.17 11.02
CA GLY A 330 -12.74 -3.95 11.04
C GLY A 330 -11.59 -4.10 12.04
N TRP A 331 -10.57 -3.24 11.91
CA TRP A 331 -9.46 -3.18 12.88
C TRP A 331 -9.80 -2.34 14.12
N TRP A 332 -11.01 -1.77 14.14
CA TRP A 332 -11.57 -0.99 15.25
C TRP A 332 -12.73 -1.74 15.90
N GLU A 333 -13.00 -1.45 17.18
CA GLU A 333 -14.24 -1.87 17.84
C GLU A 333 -15.46 -1.22 17.18
N ARG A 334 -16.66 -1.81 17.31
CA ARG A 334 -17.91 -1.19 16.84
C ARG A 334 -17.91 0.30 17.16
N PRO A 335 -18.04 1.21 16.17
CA PRO A 335 -18.09 2.63 16.44
C PRO A 335 -19.17 2.93 17.48
N THR A 336 -18.76 3.44 18.64
CA THR A 336 -19.68 3.86 19.72
C THR A 336 -20.24 5.25 19.46
N ASN A 337 -19.59 6.02 18.58
CA ASN A 337 -19.98 7.37 18.18
C ASN A 337 -20.67 7.37 16.81
N LEU A 338 -21.89 7.91 16.76
CA LEU A 338 -22.76 8.05 15.58
C LEU A 338 -22.31 9.19 14.64
N GLU A 339 -21.01 9.46 14.53
CA GLU A 339 -20.51 10.61 13.77
C GLU A 339 -20.61 10.45 12.24
N ASN A 340 -21.16 9.35 11.71
CA ASN A 340 -21.28 9.11 10.26
C ASN A 340 -19.95 9.34 9.50
N LEU A 341 -18.85 8.90 10.08
CA LEU A 341 -17.54 8.95 9.44
C LEU A 341 -17.49 7.97 8.26
N PRO A 342 -16.77 8.28 7.17
CA PRO A 342 -16.56 7.33 6.09
C PRO A 342 -15.76 6.12 6.60
N ALA A 343 -16.14 4.94 6.12
CA ALA A 343 -15.33 3.75 6.23
C ALA A 343 -14.01 3.96 5.48
N TYR A 344 -12.92 3.47 6.07
CA TYR A 344 -11.58 3.62 5.54
C TYR A 344 -10.78 2.35 5.79
N SER A 345 -9.60 2.21 5.19
CA SER A 345 -8.83 0.96 5.23
C SER A 345 -9.65 -0.23 4.73
N VAL A 346 -10.48 0.03 3.73
CA VAL A 346 -11.26 -0.98 3.00
C VAL A 346 -10.47 -1.39 1.77
N SER A 347 -10.24 -2.69 1.59
CA SER A 347 -9.70 -3.21 0.32
C SER A 347 -10.78 -3.28 -0.76
N TRP A 348 -10.38 -3.29 -2.03
CA TRP A 348 -11.31 -3.43 -3.16
C TRP A 348 -12.10 -4.74 -3.05
N CYS A 349 -11.43 -5.83 -2.65
CA CYS A 349 -12.06 -7.14 -2.45
C CYS A 349 -13.15 -7.10 -1.37
N GLU A 350 -12.94 -6.40 -0.26
CA GLU A 350 -13.97 -6.28 0.77
C GLU A 350 -15.08 -5.30 0.34
N ALA A 351 -14.76 -4.27 -0.45
CA ALA A 351 -15.75 -3.33 -0.97
C ALA A 351 -16.77 -4.02 -1.91
N ILE A 352 -16.31 -4.92 -2.78
CA ILE A 352 -17.23 -5.71 -3.62
C ILE A 352 -18.01 -6.76 -2.83
N GLU A 353 -17.44 -7.31 -1.76
CA GLU A 353 -18.13 -8.23 -0.85
C GLU A 353 -19.27 -7.49 -0.14
N TYR A 354 -18.99 -6.26 0.35
CA TYR A 354 -19.99 -5.37 0.92
C TYR A 354 -21.13 -5.11 -0.08
N CYS A 355 -20.81 -4.79 -1.33
CA CYS A 355 -21.80 -4.57 -2.38
C CYS A 355 -22.74 -5.78 -2.57
N ASN A 356 -22.17 -6.98 -2.66
CA ASN A 356 -22.96 -8.21 -2.80
C ASN A 356 -23.81 -8.48 -1.54
N LYS A 357 -23.25 -8.39 -0.34
CA LYS A 357 -24.00 -8.61 0.91
C LYS A 357 -25.15 -7.63 1.07
N LEU A 358 -24.95 -6.37 0.70
CA LEU A 358 -26.00 -5.35 0.76
C LEU A 358 -27.09 -5.67 -0.27
N SER A 359 -26.70 -6.15 -1.45
CA SER A 359 -27.65 -6.58 -2.49
C SER A 359 -28.50 -7.74 -1.99
N GLU A 360 -27.89 -8.79 -1.43
CA GLU A 360 -28.59 -9.96 -0.89
C GLU A 360 -29.54 -9.59 0.25
N MET A 361 -29.09 -8.72 1.16
CA MET A 361 -29.91 -8.22 2.27
C MET A 361 -31.13 -7.44 1.78
N GLU A 362 -31.01 -6.67 0.70
CA GLU A 362 -32.13 -5.95 0.09
C GLU A 362 -32.96 -6.80 -0.90
N GLY A 363 -32.62 -8.09 -1.08
CA GLY A 363 -33.29 -8.97 -2.03
C GLY A 363 -33.00 -8.65 -3.51
N LEU A 364 -31.88 -7.97 -3.79
CA LEU A 364 -31.39 -7.64 -5.12
C LEU A 364 -30.42 -8.72 -5.63
N GLN A 365 -30.26 -8.81 -6.96
CA GLN A 365 -29.29 -9.70 -7.56
C GLN A 365 -27.86 -9.16 -7.35
N PRO A 366 -26.94 -9.94 -6.76
CA PRO A 366 -25.54 -9.53 -6.60
C PRO A 366 -24.86 -9.26 -7.94
N CYS A 367 -24.03 -8.21 -8.00
CA CYS A 367 -23.31 -7.86 -9.22
C CYS A 367 -22.04 -8.70 -9.43
N TYR A 368 -21.43 -9.26 -8.39
CA TYR A 368 -20.12 -9.90 -8.50
C TYR A 368 -20.19 -11.41 -8.31
N SER A 369 -19.40 -12.14 -9.09
CA SER A 369 -19.17 -13.57 -8.94
C SER A 369 -17.71 -13.92 -9.24
N GLY A 370 -17.28 -15.13 -8.88
CA GLY A 370 -15.90 -15.59 -9.03
C GLY A 370 -15.06 -15.36 -7.77
N SER A 371 -13.75 -15.54 -7.90
CA SER A 371 -12.79 -15.43 -6.79
C SER A 371 -11.43 -14.91 -7.27
N GLY A 372 -10.64 -14.36 -6.34
CA GLY A 372 -9.28 -13.88 -6.65
C GLY A 372 -9.26 -12.76 -7.70
N TYR A 373 -8.47 -12.93 -8.76
CA TYR A 373 -8.38 -11.99 -9.89
C TYR A 373 -9.42 -12.27 -11.00
N GLU A 374 -10.18 -13.35 -10.89
CA GLU A 374 -11.20 -13.77 -11.88
C GLU A 374 -12.61 -13.30 -11.50
N ILE A 375 -12.71 -12.25 -10.69
CA ILE A 375 -14.00 -11.68 -10.32
C ILE A 375 -14.62 -10.98 -11.53
N VAL A 376 -15.85 -11.36 -11.83
CA VAL A 376 -16.63 -10.82 -12.94
C VAL A 376 -17.80 -10.01 -12.39
N CYS A 377 -18.04 -8.85 -13.00
CA CYS A 377 -19.24 -8.05 -12.74
C CYS A 377 -20.32 -8.40 -13.77
N ASP A 378 -21.49 -8.85 -13.31
CA ASP A 378 -22.73 -8.88 -14.07
C ASP A 378 -23.31 -7.46 -14.13
N TRP A 379 -23.18 -6.84 -15.29
CA TRP A 379 -23.65 -5.47 -15.55
C TRP A 379 -25.17 -5.37 -15.75
N THR A 380 -25.87 -6.51 -15.80
CA THR A 380 -27.33 -6.58 -15.93
C THR A 380 -28.04 -6.77 -14.58
N ALA A 381 -27.30 -7.15 -13.54
CA ALA A 381 -27.80 -7.28 -12.19
C ALA A 381 -28.27 -5.93 -11.62
N ASN A 382 -29.35 -5.94 -10.83
CA ASN A 382 -29.93 -4.75 -10.22
C ASN A 382 -29.37 -4.41 -8.82
N GLY A 383 -28.38 -5.19 -8.36
CA GLY A 383 -27.70 -4.96 -7.09
C GLY A 383 -26.72 -3.78 -7.09
N TYR A 384 -26.03 -3.66 -5.97
CA TYR A 384 -24.99 -2.67 -5.75
C TYR A 384 -23.65 -3.14 -6.33
N ARG A 385 -22.86 -2.17 -6.80
CA ARG A 385 -21.49 -2.34 -7.27
C ARG A 385 -20.66 -1.09 -7.01
N LEU A 386 -19.38 -1.17 -7.34
CA LEU A 386 -18.48 -0.02 -7.39
C LEU A 386 -18.75 0.78 -8.68
N PRO A 387 -18.51 2.09 -8.68
CA PRO A 387 -18.54 2.90 -9.89
C PRO A 387 -17.44 2.44 -10.85
N THR A 388 -17.69 2.50 -12.15
CA THR A 388 -16.58 2.58 -13.11
C THR A 388 -15.86 3.90 -12.94
N GLU A 389 -14.60 3.98 -13.38
CA GLU A 389 -13.80 5.20 -13.33
C GLU A 389 -14.51 6.35 -14.08
N ALA A 390 -15.15 6.05 -15.21
CA ALA A 390 -15.88 7.03 -15.99
C ALA A 390 -17.18 7.49 -15.32
N GLU A 391 -17.96 6.57 -14.74
CA GLU A 391 -19.15 6.93 -13.95
C GLU A 391 -18.78 7.83 -12.77
N TRP A 392 -17.69 7.49 -12.08
CA TRP A 392 -17.18 8.28 -10.97
C TRP A 392 -16.82 9.71 -11.40
N GLU A 393 -15.99 9.86 -12.45
CA GLU A 393 -15.55 11.19 -12.90
C GLU A 393 -16.71 12.01 -13.45
N TYR A 394 -17.64 11.40 -14.19
CA TYR A 394 -18.83 12.07 -14.70
C TYR A 394 -19.72 12.59 -13.57
N ALA A 395 -19.97 11.77 -12.55
CA ALA A 395 -20.74 12.18 -11.38
C ALA A 395 -20.01 13.28 -10.59
N ALA A 396 -18.69 13.15 -10.37
CA ALA A 396 -17.87 14.14 -9.66
C ALA A 396 -17.84 15.50 -10.36
N ARG A 397 -17.85 15.51 -11.70
CA ARG A 397 -17.93 16.73 -12.51
C ARG A 397 -19.30 17.40 -12.49
N GLY A 398 -20.35 16.77 -11.96
CA GLY A 398 -21.71 17.28 -11.94
C GLY A 398 -22.61 16.78 -13.08
N GLY A 399 -22.19 15.75 -13.83
CA GLY A 399 -22.97 15.14 -14.92
C GLY A 399 -23.40 16.16 -15.99
N LYS A 400 -24.67 16.11 -16.43
CA LYS A 400 -25.23 17.10 -17.37
C LYS A 400 -25.29 18.52 -16.81
N LEU A 401 -25.23 18.68 -15.49
CA LEU A 401 -25.27 19.98 -14.82
C LEU A 401 -23.86 20.52 -14.56
N SER A 402 -22.82 19.86 -15.08
CA SER A 402 -21.42 20.24 -14.86
C SER A 402 -21.18 21.71 -15.21
N LYS A 403 -20.52 22.40 -14.29
CA LYS A 403 -20.02 23.78 -14.50
C LYS A 403 -18.54 23.83 -14.86
N GLY A 404 -17.90 22.67 -15.05
CA GLY A 404 -16.50 22.58 -15.48
C GLY A 404 -15.47 22.86 -14.38
N TYR A 405 -15.84 22.73 -13.11
CA TYR A 405 -14.93 22.96 -11.99
C TYR A 405 -13.81 21.92 -11.90
N VAL A 406 -12.69 22.34 -11.31
CA VAL A 406 -11.51 21.50 -11.02
C VAL A 406 -11.80 20.47 -9.92
N TYR A 407 -12.58 20.88 -8.91
CA TYR A 407 -13.04 20.02 -7.82
C TYR A 407 -14.56 19.86 -7.89
N SER A 408 -15.08 18.81 -7.28
CA SER A 408 -16.50 18.45 -7.34
C SER A 408 -17.36 19.52 -6.66
N GLY A 409 -17.96 20.41 -7.45
CA GLY A 409 -18.89 21.46 -7.02
C GLY A 409 -18.32 22.88 -6.82
N SER A 410 -17.00 23.07 -6.94
CA SER A 410 -16.34 24.40 -6.81
C SER A 410 -14.89 24.36 -7.28
N ASP A 411 -14.34 25.48 -7.75
CA ASP A 411 -12.89 25.66 -7.90
C ASP A 411 -12.19 26.00 -6.58
N ASN A 412 -12.96 26.33 -5.53
CA ASN A 412 -12.45 26.55 -4.19
C ASN A 412 -12.46 25.25 -3.38
N LEU A 413 -11.29 24.62 -3.26
CA LEU A 413 -11.13 23.34 -2.56
C LEU A 413 -11.66 23.37 -1.11
N TYR A 414 -11.53 24.49 -0.41
CA TYR A 414 -11.99 24.63 0.98
C TYR A 414 -13.52 24.47 1.14
N GLU A 415 -14.30 24.73 0.09
CA GLU A 415 -15.76 24.60 0.12
C GLU A 415 -16.22 23.15 0.02
N VAL A 416 -15.43 22.29 -0.64
CA VAL A 416 -15.89 20.99 -1.15
C VAL A 416 -15.10 19.80 -0.59
N ALA A 417 -13.95 20.02 0.02
CA ALA A 417 -13.04 18.94 0.41
C ALA A 417 -12.62 18.95 1.88
N TRP A 418 -12.39 17.74 2.40
CA TRP A 418 -11.58 17.48 3.58
C TRP A 418 -10.23 16.88 3.17
N TYR A 419 -9.13 17.59 3.45
CA TYR A 419 -7.76 17.24 3.04
C TYR A 419 -6.76 17.75 4.10
N ASN A 420 -5.52 17.25 4.11
CA ASN A 420 -4.44 17.63 5.04
C ASN A 420 -4.76 17.62 6.56
N TYR A 421 -5.72 16.81 7.03
CA TYR A 421 -6.05 16.81 8.46
C TYR A 421 -6.60 15.46 8.96
N LYS A 422 -7.92 15.35 9.12
CA LYS A 422 -8.61 14.15 9.58
C LYS A 422 -9.91 13.98 8.83
N ARG A 423 -10.34 12.73 8.68
CA ARG A 423 -11.67 12.39 8.17
C ARG A 423 -12.77 13.06 8.99
N ARG A 424 -13.87 13.39 8.34
CA ARG A 424 -15.01 14.09 8.92
C ARG A 424 -16.31 13.35 8.59
N PRO A 425 -17.39 13.61 9.34
CA PRO A 425 -18.71 13.11 8.98
C PRO A 425 -19.01 13.42 7.51
N VAL A 426 -19.56 12.45 6.78
CA VAL A 426 -19.92 12.62 5.37
C VAL A 426 -20.93 13.76 5.21
N GLY A 427 -20.87 14.48 4.09
CA GLY A 427 -21.86 15.49 3.73
C GLY A 427 -21.70 16.87 4.37
N GLN A 428 -20.64 17.12 5.14
CA GLN A 428 -20.46 18.42 5.83
C GLN A 428 -19.96 19.55 4.93
N LYS A 429 -19.39 19.22 3.76
CA LYS A 429 -18.93 20.19 2.75
C LYS A 429 -19.98 20.36 1.65
N LYS A 430 -19.83 21.41 0.84
CA LYS A 430 -20.74 21.73 -0.27
C LYS A 430 -20.80 20.56 -1.26
N ALA A 431 -22.01 20.19 -1.67
CA ALA A 431 -22.24 19.19 -2.71
C ALA A 431 -21.90 19.73 -4.11
N ASN A 432 -21.73 18.83 -5.07
CA ASN A 432 -21.71 19.20 -6.48
C ASN A 432 -23.11 19.50 -7.03
N GLU A 433 -23.17 19.76 -8.33
CA GLU A 433 -24.38 20.17 -9.05
C GLU A 433 -25.48 19.09 -9.04
N LEU A 434 -25.13 17.84 -8.74
CA LEU A 434 -26.07 16.72 -8.61
C LEU A 434 -26.49 16.49 -7.14
N GLY A 435 -25.96 17.24 -6.18
CA GLY A 435 -26.21 17.03 -4.76
C GLY A 435 -25.37 15.92 -4.13
N ILE A 436 -24.29 15.49 -4.79
CA ILE A 436 -23.39 14.45 -4.30
C ILE A 436 -22.24 15.10 -3.51
N HIS A 437 -21.89 14.52 -2.38
CA HIS A 437 -20.86 15.06 -1.47
C HIS A 437 -19.55 14.26 -1.52
N ASP A 438 -18.50 14.89 -0.99
CA ASP A 438 -17.19 14.30 -0.69
C ASP A 438 -16.46 13.67 -1.89
N MET A 439 -16.75 14.06 -3.14
CA MET A 439 -16.04 13.57 -4.33
C MET A 439 -14.71 14.30 -4.62
N SER A 440 -14.19 15.04 -3.63
CA SER A 440 -12.88 15.71 -3.71
C SER A 440 -12.13 15.69 -2.38
N GLY A 441 -12.41 14.71 -1.52
CA GLY A 441 -11.65 14.49 -0.28
C GLY A 441 -12.40 13.57 0.68
N ASN A 442 -12.10 13.73 1.97
CA ASN A 442 -12.50 12.81 3.03
C ASN A 442 -11.81 11.44 2.85
N VAL A 443 -12.33 10.51 2.06
CA VAL A 443 -11.57 9.31 1.65
C VAL A 443 -11.51 9.19 0.13
N MET A 444 -10.43 8.58 -0.35
CA MET A 444 -10.36 8.10 -1.73
C MET A 444 -11.35 6.95 -1.90
N GLU A 445 -11.73 6.70 -3.14
CA GLU A 445 -12.77 5.73 -3.44
C GLU A 445 -12.34 4.75 -4.51
N TRP A 446 -12.51 3.46 -4.21
CA TRP A 446 -12.35 2.40 -5.18
C TRP A 446 -13.30 2.55 -6.37
N CYS A 447 -12.75 2.37 -7.57
CA CYS A 447 -13.52 2.13 -8.79
C CYS A 447 -13.41 0.65 -9.19
N TRP A 448 -14.33 0.20 -10.04
CA TRP A 448 -14.28 -1.13 -10.64
C TRP A 448 -13.01 -1.32 -11.48
N ASP A 449 -12.60 -0.32 -12.24
CA ASP A 449 -11.61 -0.42 -13.31
C ASP A 449 -10.25 -0.95 -12.84
N TRP A 450 -9.64 -1.80 -13.67
CA TRP A 450 -8.19 -2.02 -13.61
C TRP A 450 -7.46 -0.73 -14.02
N TYR A 451 -6.34 -0.44 -13.38
CA TYR A 451 -5.50 0.69 -13.74
C TYR A 451 -4.52 0.27 -14.85
N ALA A 452 -4.45 1.11 -15.88
CA ALA A 452 -3.34 1.13 -16.82
C ALA A 452 -3.02 2.58 -17.19
N LYS A 453 -1.72 2.89 -17.22
CA LYS A 453 -1.19 4.24 -17.45
C LYS A 453 -1.64 4.83 -18.79
N ASP A 454 -1.75 3.99 -19.83
CA ASP A 454 -2.08 4.39 -21.19
C ASP A 454 -3.54 4.11 -21.58
N TYR A 455 -4.40 3.75 -20.61
CA TYR A 455 -5.77 3.32 -20.88
C TYR A 455 -6.61 4.38 -21.59
N TYR A 456 -6.46 5.67 -21.26
CA TYR A 456 -7.24 6.74 -21.88
C TYR A 456 -7.05 6.83 -23.40
N GLY A 457 -5.89 6.42 -23.93
CA GLY A 457 -5.65 6.36 -25.37
C GLY A 457 -6.37 5.20 -26.07
N LYS A 458 -6.89 4.24 -25.31
CA LYS A 458 -7.54 3.00 -25.79
C LYS A 458 -8.98 2.83 -25.26
N SER A 459 -9.44 3.78 -24.44
CA SER A 459 -10.74 3.73 -23.76
C SER A 459 -11.89 3.69 -24.78
N PRO A 460 -12.86 2.76 -24.63
CA PRO A 460 -14.04 2.75 -25.49
C PRO A 460 -14.93 3.96 -25.21
N LYS A 461 -15.68 4.39 -26.23
CA LYS A 461 -16.50 5.61 -26.18
C LYS A 461 -17.78 5.48 -25.37
N SER A 462 -18.28 4.27 -25.12
CA SER A 462 -19.58 4.04 -24.48
C SER A 462 -19.37 3.13 -23.28
N ASP A 463 -19.80 3.59 -22.11
CA ASP A 463 -19.76 2.85 -20.84
C ASP A 463 -18.43 2.10 -20.60
N PRO A 464 -17.28 2.79 -20.61
CA PRO A 464 -15.98 2.16 -20.39
C PRO A 464 -15.89 1.55 -18.98
N LYS A 465 -15.30 0.36 -18.90
CA LYS A 465 -15.19 -0.47 -17.68
C LYS A 465 -13.75 -0.72 -17.24
N GLY A 466 -12.82 -0.01 -17.85
CA GLY A 466 -11.39 -0.20 -17.67
C GLY A 466 -10.81 -1.26 -18.61
N PRO A 467 -9.49 -1.49 -18.54
CA PRO A 467 -8.84 -2.67 -19.09
C PRO A 467 -9.51 -3.96 -18.57
N GLU A 468 -9.48 -5.02 -19.38
CA GLU A 468 -10.05 -6.32 -18.98
C GLU A 468 -9.29 -6.97 -17.81
N LYS A 469 -7.99 -6.71 -17.72
CA LYS A 469 -7.09 -7.25 -16.70
C LYS A 469 -6.09 -6.18 -16.27
N GLY A 470 -5.60 -6.31 -15.04
CA GLY A 470 -4.55 -5.45 -14.50
C GLY A 470 -4.07 -5.93 -13.14
N TRP A 471 -3.14 -5.19 -12.58
CA TRP A 471 -2.52 -5.48 -11.28
C TRP A 471 -3.06 -4.59 -10.17
N TYR A 472 -3.46 -3.36 -10.52
CA TYR A 472 -3.96 -2.35 -9.60
C TYR A 472 -5.37 -1.95 -10.01
N ARG A 473 -6.23 -1.64 -9.05
CA ARG A 473 -7.55 -1.04 -9.29
C ARG A 473 -7.45 0.47 -9.15
N VAL A 474 -8.29 1.18 -9.90
CA VAL A 474 -8.33 2.64 -9.86
C VAL A 474 -8.95 3.14 -8.55
N MET A 475 -8.39 4.21 -8.01
CA MET A 475 -8.95 4.98 -6.90
C MET A 475 -9.09 6.46 -7.32
N ARG A 476 -10.14 7.13 -6.83
CA ARG A 476 -10.45 8.52 -7.19
C ARG A 476 -10.80 9.37 -5.97
N GLY A 477 -10.81 10.70 -6.14
CA GLY A 477 -11.43 11.64 -5.20
C GLY A 477 -10.53 12.27 -4.14
N GLY A 478 -9.27 11.85 -3.99
CA GLY A 478 -8.38 12.39 -2.96
C GLY A 478 -8.77 11.96 -1.55
N SER A 479 -7.98 12.33 -0.54
CA SER A 479 -8.16 11.87 0.84
C SER A 479 -7.90 12.98 1.86
N TYR A 480 -8.42 12.82 3.08
CA TYR A 480 -8.10 13.65 4.24
C TYR A 480 -6.59 13.67 4.55
N ARG A 481 -5.84 12.65 4.11
CA ARG A 481 -4.37 12.56 4.24
C ARG A 481 -3.61 13.12 3.03
N GLY A 482 -4.33 13.44 1.95
CA GLY A 482 -3.75 13.90 0.71
C GLY A 482 -3.61 15.42 0.63
N TYR A 483 -2.81 15.86 -0.33
CA TYR A 483 -2.57 17.26 -0.66
C TYR A 483 -3.63 17.81 -1.63
N ASN A 484 -3.69 19.13 -1.76
CA ASN A 484 -4.65 19.84 -2.61
C ASN A 484 -4.69 19.36 -4.07
N MET A 485 -3.54 19.07 -4.68
CA MET A 485 -3.46 18.59 -6.07
C MET A 485 -4.12 17.23 -6.28
N GLN A 486 -4.30 16.47 -5.19
CA GLN A 486 -4.83 15.10 -5.19
C GLN A 486 -6.36 15.03 -5.16
N CYS A 487 -7.02 16.17 -4.93
CA CYS A 487 -8.46 16.29 -4.80
C CYS A 487 -9.18 16.57 -6.13
N ARG A 488 -8.44 16.72 -7.24
CA ARG A 488 -9.02 17.03 -8.56
C ARG A 488 -9.89 15.87 -9.03
N VAL A 489 -11.03 16.19 -9.66
CA VAL A 489 -11.96 15.17 -10.18
C VAL A 489 -11.35 14.30 -11.29
N SER A 490 -10.26 14.75 -11.91
CA SER A 490 -9.52 14.06 -12.96
C SER A 490 -8.34 13.23 -12.46
N ASP A 491 -7.91 13.43 -11.20
CA ASP A 491 -6.72 12.74 -10.68
C ASP A 491 -6.97 11.25 -10.53
N ARG A 492 -5.95 10.44 -10.83
CA ARG A 492 -6.02 8.98 -10.87
C ARG A 492 -5.02 8.40 -9.88
N TYR A 493 -5.51 7.58 -8.97
CA TYR A 493 -4.68 6.75 -8.11
C TYR A 493 -4.91 5.29 -8.43
N TYR A 494 -4.02 4.45 -7.93
CA TYR A 494 -4.12 3.02 -8.10
C TYR A 494 -3.53 2.31 -6.90
N ASN A 495 -4.11 1.17 -6.55
CA ASN A 495 -3.59 0.30 -5.51
C ASN A 495 -4.04 -1.14 -5.78
N ILE A 496 -3.37 -2.13 -5.20
CA ILE A 496 -3.70 -3.55 -5.40
C ILE A 496 -5.06 -3.88 -4.77
N PRO A 497 -5.86 -4.77 -5.37
CA PRO A 497 -7.24 -5.03 -4.92
C PRO A 497 -7.38 -5.47 -3.45
N ARG A 498 -6.34 -6.10 -2.89
CA ARG A 498 -6.33 -6.61 -1.51
C ARG A 498 -5.67 -5.67 -0.50
N SER A 499 -4.97 -4.63 -0.97
CA SER A 499 -4.39 -3.62 -0.08
C SER A 499 -5.49 -2.70 0.41
N SER A 500 -5.28 -2.13 1.58
CA SER A 500 -6.10 -1.07 2.11
C SER A 500 -5.22 0.08 2.58
N TYR A 501 -5.77 1.29 2.55
CA TYR A 501 -5.06 2.52 2.90
C TYR A 501 -5.88 3.31 3.91
N ASN A 502 -5.20 3.94 4.87
CA ASN A 502 -5.82 4.68 5.98
C ASN A 502 -6.66 5.91 5.55
N GLY A 503 -6.80 6.16 4.25
CA GLY A 503 -7.65 7.18 3.68
C GLY A 503 -8.43 6.70 2.45
N LEU A 504 -8.69 5.40 2.34
CA LEU A 504 -9.35 4.74 1.22
C LEU A 504 -10.61 3.99 1.66
N GLY A 505 -11.74 4.37 1.07
CA GLY A 505 -13.04 3.74 1.21
C GLY A 505 -13.65 3.54 -0.18
N PHE A 506 -14.97 3.68 -0.27
CA PHE A 506 -15.71 3.49 -1.52
C PHE A 506 -17.12 4.09 -1.41
N ARG A 507 -17.81 4.15 -2.55
CA ARG A 507 -19.22 4.50 -2.65
C ARG A 507 -19.94 3.53 -3.58
N LEU A 508 -21.26 3.51 -3.51
CA LEU A 508 -22.08 2.51 -4.20
C LEU A 508 -22.67 3.07 -5.49
N VAL A 509 -22.77 2.22 -6.51
CA VAL A 509 -23.51 2.47 -7.75
C VAL A 509 -24.48 1.31 -8.01
N ARG A 510 -25.61 1.60 -8.67
CA ARG A 510 -26.47 0.58 -9.29
C ARG A 510 -27.00 1.06 -10.64
N GLY A 511 -27.35 0.11 -11.51
CA GLY A 511 -28.02 0.40 -12.78
C GLY A 511 -29.42 0.99 -12.58
N VAL A 512 -29.95 1.63 -13.61
CA VAL A 512 -31.39 1.97 -13.67
C VAL A 512 -32.13 0.71 -14.11
N GLU A 513 -33.08 0.22 -13.33
CA GLU A 513 -33.89 -0.92 -13.74
C GLU A 513 -34.51 -0.64 -15.11
N ALA A 514 -34.39 -1.61 -16.04
CA ALA A 514 -35.18 -1.54 -17.25
C ALA A 514 -36.65 -1.57 -16.82
N ALA A 515 -37.42 -0.53 -17.19
CA ALA A 515 -38.86 -0.52 -16.95
C ALA A 515 -39.43 -1.88 -17.39
N PRO A 516 -40.28 -2.54 -16.56
CA PRO A 516 -40.84 -3.82 -16.94
C PRO A 516 -41.50 -3.66 -18.30
N ARG A 517 -41.09 -4.49 -19.27
CA ARG A 517 -41.77 -4.56 -20.56
C ARG A 517 -43.22 -4.92 -20.26
N MET A 518 -44.13 -3.95 -20.43
CA MET A 518 -45.58 -4.16 -20.34
C MET A 518 -46.05 -5.17 -21.37
#